data_AF-A0AAD3YD83-F1
#
_entry.id   AF-A0AAD3YD83-F1
#
_cell.length_a   1.000
_cell.length_b   1.000
_cell.length_c   1.000
_cell.angle_alpha   90.00
_cell.angle_beta   90.00
_cell.angle_gamma   90.00
#
_symmetry.space_group_name_H-M   'P 1'
#
loop_
_entity.id
_entity.type
_entity.pdbx_description
1 polymer ?
#
loop_
_entity_poly.entity_id
_entity_poly.type
_entity_poly.pdbx_seq_one_letter_code
_entity_poly.pdbx_strand_id
1 'polypeptide(L)'
;MSLRSAILKAAIPFIPEVGFSRAALREGFASLPPSSSKVEDEAGREAVIDTLFGGNAASDAPRALVKAWEDEGRDIMHDGGKGDALDRLVTVLGRRLEWSASVGEHLVDAHALLVASTSSTPLPKPLLAALDRVPCPPFPLNRIIDALPHSPTLGATGGRLPLPGLHCAAPLAYAWRVADEAVYVAQPDRGRQGVMREPAGAGVEWYTHRAGLALAYLEAEACLLQPIDTATKAPAPGYNPHLPAARASLRDCLGKYATARLNVGQVESATEGAISFIELMTRSIAGIVRSRGL
;
A
#
# COMPACT_ATOMS: atom_id res chain seq x y z
N MET A 1 -10.93 -14.69 -19.33
CA MET A 1 -10.85 -14.34 -17.90
C MET A 1 -11.64 -15.36 -17.09
N SER A 2 -11.20 -15.71 -15.88
CA SER A 2 -11.99 -16.57 -14.98
C SER A 2 -13.18 -15.79 -14.40
N LEU A 3 -14.25 -16.48 -13.98
CA LEU A 3 -15.38 -15.84 -13.28
C LEU A 3 -14.90 -15.09 -12.03
N ARG A 4 -13.98 -15.68 -11.26
CA ARG A 4 -13.36 -15.06 -10.09
C ARG A 4 -12.72 -13.71 -10.40
N SER A 5 -11.89 -13.64 -11.45
CA SER A 5 -11.27 -12.38 -11.88
C SER A 5 -12.28 -11.36 -12.41
N ALA A 6 -13.34 -11.81 -13.09
CA ALA A 6 -14.38 -10.92 -13.58
C ALA A 6 -15.17 -10.27 -12.43
N ILE A 7 -15.56 -11.06 -11.41
CA ILE A 7 -16.24 -10.55 -10.21
C ILE A 7 -15.34 -9.56 -9.47
N LEU A 8 -14.06 -9.90 -9.25
CA LEU A 8 -13.12 -9.01 -8.56
C LEU A 8 -12.98 -7.67 -9.28
N LYS A 9 -12.81 -7.67 -10.60
CA LYS A 9 -12.68 -6.43 -11.39
C LYS A 9 -13.97 -5.61 -11.38
N ALA A 10 -15.12 -6.27 -11.47
CA ALA A 10 -16.43 -5.62 -11.42
C ALA A 10 -16.77 -5.05 -10.02
N ALA A 11 -16.17 -5.58 -8.95
CA ALA A 11 -16.37 -5.11 -7.58
C ALA A 11 -15.60 -3.82 -7.26
N ILE A 12 -14.51 -3.51 -7.99
CA ILE A 12 -13.62 -2.37 -7.68
C ILE A 12 -14.37 -1.02 -7.61
N PRO A 13 -15.28 -0.67 -8.55
CA PRO A 13 -16.01 0.60 -8.49
C PRO A 13 -16.89 0.78 -7.26
N PHE A 14 -17.27 -0.30 -6.57
CA PHE A 14 -18.14 -0.27 -5.38
C PHE A 14 -17.35 -0.15 -4.06
N ILE A 15 -16.02 -0.29 -4.10
CA ILE A 15 -15.16 -0.17 -2.91
C ILE A 15 -15.32 1.18 -2.20
N PRO A 16 -15.45 2.34 -2.86
CA PRO A 16 -15.54 3.62 -2.17
C PRO A 16 -16.84 3.80 -1.36
N GLU A 17 -17.86 2.99 -1.65
CA GLU A 17 -19.16 3.03 -0.96
C GLU A 17 -19.30 1.94 0.10
N VAL A 18 -18.79 0.74 -0.19
CA VAL A 18 -19.04 -0.47 0.62
C VAL A 18 -17.76 -1.05 1.25
N GLY A 19 -16.61 -0.45 0.94
CA GLY A 19 -15.29 -0.87 1.40
C GLY A 19 -14.80 -2.18 0.80
N PHE A 20 -13.67 -2.67 1.32
CA PHE A 20 -13.11 -3.98 0.96
C PHE A 20 -13.88 -5.10 1.63
N SER A 21 -15.15 -5.25 1.27
CA SER A 21 -16.09 -6.15 1.93
C SER A 21 -16.66 -7.17 0.97
N ARG A 22 -17.33 -8.16 1.54
CA ARG A 22 -18.10 -9.14 0.78
C ARG A 22 -19.25 -8.50 0.00
N ALA A 23 -19.81 -7.41 0.53
CA ALA A 23 -20.90 -6.71 -0.13
C ALA A 23 -20.44 -6.07 -1.46
N ALA A 24 -19.23 -5.53 -1.54
CA ALA A 24 -18.66 -5.07 -2.81
C ALA A 24 -18.55 -6.20 -3.86
N LEU A 25 -18.26 -7.44 -3.45
CA LEU A 25 -18.23 -8.59 -4.35
C LEU A 25 -19.63 -8.97 -4.86
N ARG A 26 -20.66 -8.83 -4.03
CA ARG A 26 -22.05 -9.08 -4.43
C ARG A 26 -22.51 -8.07 -5.47
N GLU A 27 -22.26 -6.78 -5.22
CA GLU A 27 -22.57 -5.71 -6.18
C GLU A 27 -21.78 -5.90 -7.48
N GLY A 28 -20.49 -6.23 -7.37
CA GLY A 28 -19.65 -6.60 -8.51
C GLY A 28 -20.23 -7.77 -9.31
N PHE A 29 -20.70 -8.82 -8.64
CA PHE A 29 -21.31 -9.98 -9.31
C PHE A 29 -22.66 -9.62 -9.96
N ALA A 30 -23.50 -8.83 -9.28
CA ALA A 30 -24.78 -8.36 -9.80
C ALA A 30 -24.61 -7.45 -11.03
N SER A 31 -23.49 -6.72 -11.13
CA SER A 31 -23.20 -5.86 -12.28
C SER A 31 -22.72 -6.61 -13.54
N LEU A 32 -22.39 -7.90 -13.44
CA LEU A 32 -21.93 -8.67 -14.59
C LEU A 32 -23.07 -8.96 -15.59
N PRO A 33 -22.77 -9.07 -16.90
CA PRO A 33 -23.79 -9.39 -17.90
C PRO A 33 -24.52 -10.71 -17.60
N PRO A 34 -25.84 -10.78 -17.82
CA PRO A 34 -26.66 -11.95 -17.47
C PRO A 34 -26.27 -13.23 -18.23
N SER A 35 -25.51 -13.12 -19.33
CA SER A 35 -24.92 -14.26 -20.02
C SER A 35 -23.90 -15.03 -19.17
N SER A 36 -23.35 -14.40 -18.14
CA SER A 36 -22.35 -14.98 -17.24
C SER A 36 -22.91 -15.50 -15.92
N SER A 37 -24.12 -15.05 -15.52
CA SER A 37 -24.80 -15.48 -14.29
C SER A 37 -26.17 -16.09 -14.62
N LYS A 38 -26.24 -17.43 -14.70
CA LYS A 38 -27.54 -18.14 -14.70
C LYS A 38 -28.25 -18.08 -13.32
N VAL A 39 -27.68 -17.34 -12.38
CA VAL A 39 -28.06 -17.32 -10.97
C VAL A 39 -28.69 -15.96 -10.68
N GLU A 40 -30.02 -15.91 -10.77
CA GLU A 40 -30.78 -14.68 -10.53
C GLU A 40 -30.98 -14.42 -9.04
N ASP A 41 -31.12 -15.49 -8.25
CA ASP A 41 -31.36 -15.42 -6.81
C ASP A 41 -30.11 -15.00 -6.01
N GLU A 42 -30.33 -14.15 -5.01
CA GLU A 42 -29.28 -13.61 -4.14
C GLU A 42 -28.61 -14.71 -3.32
N ALA A 43 -29.38 -15.70 -2.85
CA ALA A 43 -28.82 -16.84 -2.11
C ALA A 43 -27.87 -17.66 -2.99
N GLY A 44 -28.20 -17.81 -4.28
CA GLY A 44 -27.32 -18.45 -5.25
C GLY A 44 -26.05 -17.64 -5.49
N ARG A 45 -26.14 -16.31 -5.56
CA ARG A 45 -24.97 -15.45 -5.73
C ARG A 45 -24.01 -15.56 -4.56
N GLU A 46 -24.54 -15.56 -3.35
CA GLU A 46 -23.75 -15.77 -2.12
C GLU A 46 -23.06 -17.14 -2.10
N ALA A 47 -23.76 -18.21 -2.49
CA ALA A 47 -23.17 -19.54 -2.58
C ALA A 47 -22.02 -19.61 -3.58
N VAL A 48 -22.11 -18.88 -4.70
CA VAL A 48 -21.02 -18.75 -5.68
C VAL A 48 -19.84 -17.98 -5.09
N ILE A 49 -20.09 -16.87 -4.38
CA ILE A 49 -19.04 -16.09 -3.71
C ILE A 49 -18.33 -16.95 -2.65
N ASP A 50 -19.07 -17.72 -1.85
CA ASP A 50 -18.51 -18.67 -0.88
C ASP A 50 -17.63 -19.73 -1.54
N THR A 51 -18.10 -20.27 -2.66
CA THR A 51 -17.36 -21.30 -3.40
C THR A 51 -16.06 -20.74 -3.98
N LEU A 52 -16.10 -19.51 -4.51
CA LEU A 52 -14.97 -18.90 -5.21
C LEU A 52 -13.93 -18.28 -4.27
N PHE A 53 -14.37 -17.66 -3.16
CA PHE A 53 -13.50 -16.87 -2.28
C PHE A 53 -13.33 -17.49 -0.89
N GLY A 54 -13.93 -18.66 -0.67
CA GLY A 54 -14.04 -19.26 0.65
C GLY A 54 -15.28 -18.76 1.37
N GLY A 55 -15.84 -19.61 2.24
CA GLY A 55 -16.99 -19.26 3.07
C GLY A 55 -16.59 -18.34 4.23
N ASN A 56 -16.71 -18.86 5.45
CA ASN A 56 -16.71 -18.06 6.68
C ASN A 56 -15.32 -17.59 7.17
N ALA A 57 -14.25 -17.85 6.41
CA ALA A 57 -12.96 -17.24 6.69
C ALA A 57 -13.08 -15.76 6.31
N ALA A 58 -13.52 -14.93 7.26
CA ALA A 58 -13.86 -13.51 7.10
C ALA A 58 -12.77 -12.68 6.42
N SER A 59 -11.54 -13.19 6.32
CA SER A 59 -10.40 -12.50 5.73
C SER A 59 -10.16 -12.77 4.24
N ASP A 60 -10.59 -13.89 3.66
CA ASP A 60 -10.04 -14.31 2.36
C ASP A 60 -10.66 -13.56 1.17
N ALA A 61 -11.97 -13.33 1.20
CA ALA A 61 -12.69 -12.54 0.21
C ALA A 61 -12.22 -11.06 0.18
N PRO A 62 -12.22 -10.33 1.32
CA PRO A 62 -11.64 -8.98 1.39
C PRO A 62 -10.19 -8.89 0.91
N ARG A 63 -9.34 -9.84 1.29
CA ARG A 63 -7.94 -9.88 0.84
C ARG A 63 -7.81 -10.10 -0.67
N ALA A 64 -8.63 -10.97 -1.24
CA ALA A 64 -8.64 -11.18 -2.68
C ALA A 64 -9.05 -9.90 -3.42
N LEU A 65 -10.00 -9.14 -2.87
CA LEU A 65 -10.41 -7.84 -3.40
C LEU A 65 -9.30 -6.79 -3.27
N VAL A 66 -8.61 -6.69 -2.14
CA VAL A 66 -7.44 -5.81 -1.98
C VAL A 66 -6.36 -6.14 -3.00
N LYS A 67 -6.03 -7.42 -3.20
CA LYS A 67 -5.05 -7.84 -4.22
C LYS A 67 -5.47 -7.43 -5.64
N ALA A 68 -6.74 -7.66 -6.00
CA ALA A 68 -7.25 -7.25 -7.30
C ALA A 68 -7.20 -5.72 -7.49
N TRP A 69 -7.50 -4.95 -6.44
CA TRP A 69 -7.36 -3.50 -6.43
C TRP A 69 -5.90 -3.04 -6.55
N GLU A 70 -4.95 -3.72 -5.89
CA GLU A 70 -3.52 -3.46 -6.07
C GLU A 70 -3.07 -3.74 -7.51
N ASP A 71 -3.56 -4.82 -8.10
CA ASP A 71 -3.23 -5.25 -9.46
C ASP A 71 -3.72 -4.23 -10.50
N GLU A 72 -5.00 -3.83 -10.43
CA GLU A 72 -5.55 -2.77 -11.31
C GLU A 72 -4.83 -1.43 -11.09
N GLY A 73 -4.46 -1.12 -9.85
CA GLY A 73 -3.68 0.07 -9.53
C GLY A 73 -2.29 0.09 -10.18
N ARG A 74 -1.67 -1.09 -10.36
CA ARG A 74 -0.42 -1.23 -11.12
C ARG A 74 -0.67 -1.13 -12.62
N ASP A 75 -1.78 -1.66 -13.12
CA ASP A 75 -2.13 -1.54 -14.54
C ASP A 75 -2.26 -0.07 -14.98
N ILE A 76 -2.86 0.78 -14.15
CA ILE A 76 -3.01 2.24 -14.39
C ILE A 76 -1.65 2.97 -14.43
N MET A 77 -0.61 2.40 -13.81
CA MET A 77 0.73 2.97 -13.83
C MET A 77 1.38 2.89 -15.22
N HIS A 78 1.01 1.93 -16.07
CA HIS A 78 1.73 1.61 -17.32
C HIS A 78 1.72 2.71 -18.39
N ASP A 79 0.82 3.68 -18.31
CA ASP A 79 0.78 4.83 -19.23
C ASP A 79 1.85 5.87 -18.85
N GLY A 80 3.13 5.49 -18.89
CA GLY A 80 4.29 6.14 -18.25
C GLY A 80 4.65 7.58 -18.62
N GLY A 81 3.75 8.35 -19.24
CA GLY A 81 3.94 9.77 -19.54
C GLY A 81 5.08 10.03 -20.54
N LYS A 82 5.24 11.31 -20.90
CA LYS A 82 6.41 11.82 -21.63
C LYS A 82 7.18 12.74 -20.68
N GLY A 83 8.50 12.77 -20.81
CA GLY A 83 9.35 13.61 -19.96
C GLY A 83 10.67 12.93 -19.61
N ASP A 84 11.42 13.61 -18.75
CA ASP A 84 12.61 13.05 -18.12
C ASP A 84 12.25 11.90 -17.14
N ALA A 85 13.25 11.23 -16.59
CA ALA A 85 13.00 10.10 -15.69
C ALA A 85 12.26 10.50 -14.40
N LEU A 86 12.49 11.71 -13.89
CA LEU A 86 11.87 12.17 -12.64
C LEU A 86 10.41 12.55 -12.87
N ASP A 87 10.11 13.27 -13.95
CA ASP A 87 8.76 13.63 -14.38
C ASP A 87 7.91 12.38 -14.62
N ARG A 88 8.50 11.33 -15.22
CA ARG A 88 7.83 10.03 -15.40
C ARG A 88 7.53 9.39 -14.05
N LEU A 89 8.48 9.37 -13.12
CA LEU A 89 8.24 8.83 -11.77
C LEU A 89 7.14 9.60 -11.03
N VAL A 90 7.16 10.93 -11.07
CA VAL A 90 6.13 11.80 -10.48
C VAL A 90 4.76 11.48 -11.11
N THR A 91 4.70 11.32 -12.43
CA THR A 91 3.46 11.00 -13.14
C THR A 91 2.93 9.62 -12.77
N VAL A 92 3.79 8.60 -12.81
CA VAL A 92 3.43 7.20 -12.54
C VAL A 92 2.99 7.01 -11.08
N LEU A 93 3.79 7.46 -10.12
CA LEU A 93 3.45 7.36 -8.70
C LEU A 93 2.28 8.28 -8.34
N GLY A 94 2.14 9.43 -9.00
CA GLY A 94 1.01 10.33 -8.83
C GLY A 94 -0.32 9.66 -9.19
N ARG A 95 -0.38 8.94 -10.31
CA ARG A 95 -1.58 8.17 -10.68
C ARG A 95 -1.87 7.03 -9.73
N ARG A 96 -0.83 6.31 -9.27
CA ARG A 96 -1.03 5.27 -8.26
C ARG A 96 -1.58 5.85 -6.95
N LEU A 97 -1.15 7.05 -6.58
CA LEU A 97 -1.64 7.78 -5.41
C LEU A 97 -3.08 8.26 -5.60
N GLU A 98 -3.46 8.69 -6.80
CA GLU A 98 -4.85 9.00 -7.17
C GLU A 98 -5.76 7.78 -7.07
N TRP A 99 -5.28 6.62 -7.53
CA TRP A 99 -5.96 5.34 -7.37
C TRP A 99 -6.12 4.92 -5.90
N SER A 100 -5.13 5.21 -5.05
CA SER A 100 -5.29 5.05 -3.58
C SER A 100 -6.31 6.02 -3.00
N ALA A 101 -6.32 7.26 -3.46
CA ALA A 101 -7.26 8.27 -2.96
C ALA A 101 -8.71 7.99 -3.34
N SER A 102 -8.96 7.34 -4.48
CA SER A 102 -10.33 7.03 -4.93
C SER A 102 -11.06 6.02 -4.05
N VAL A 103 -10.35 5.35 -3.15
CA VAL A 103 -10.94 4.42 -2.16
C VAL A 103 -11.49 5.16 -0.94
N GLY A 104 -11.03 6.39 -0.69
CA GLY A 104 -11.48 7.19 0.46
C GLY A 104 -11.02 6.62 1.80
N GLU A 105 -11.94 6.52 2.75
CA GLU A 105 -11.66 6.06 4.13
C GLU A 105 -11.30 4.57 4.22
N HIS A 106 -11.76 3.76 3.27
CA HIS A 106 -11.51 2.32 3.23
C HIS A 106 -10.05 1.95 2.89
N LEU A 107 -9.19 2.93 2.58
CA LEU A 107 -7.77 2.70 2.38
C LEU A 107 -7.11 2.16 3.67
N VAL A 108 -7.57 2.61 4.83
CA VAL A 108 -7.09 2.10 6.14
C VAL A 108 -7.40 0.61 6.27
N ASP A 109 -8.61 0.19 5.85
CA ASP A 109 -9.02 -1.22 5.86
C ASP A 109 -8.16 -2.06 4.92
N ALA A 110 -7.80 -1.52 3.75
CA ALA A 110 -6.87 -2.19 2.83
C ALA A 110 -5.53 -2.48 3.51
N HIS A 111 -4.93 -1.48 4.16
CA HIS A 111 -3.67 -1.67 4.89
C HIS A 111 -3.81 -2.66 6.04
N ALA A 112 -4.92 -2.63 6.78
CA ALA A 112 -5.18 -3.61 7.84
C ALA A 112 -5.24 -5.05 7.28
N LEU A 113 -5.91 -5.25 6.14
CA LEU A 113 -6.01 -6.55 5.47
C LEU A 113 -4.66 -7.04 4.92
N LEU A 114 -3.80 -6.12 4.47
CA LEU A 114 -2.44 -6.44 4.03
C LEU A 114 -1.55 -6.87 5.21
N VAL A 115 -1.66 -6.20 6.35
CA VAL A 115 -0.90 -6.53 7.57
C VAL A 115 -1.35 -7.88 8.14
N ALA A 116 -2.65 -8.16 8.14
CA ALA A 116 -3.20 -9.40 8.67
C ALA A 116 -2.75 -10.67 7.91
N SER A 117 -2.10 -10.51 6.76
CA SER A 117 -1.79 -11.61 5.82
C SER A 117 -0.46 -12.33 6.08
N THR A 118 0.32 -11.97 7.10
CA THR A 118 1.62 -12.61 7.32
C THR A 118 1.51 -13.90 8.12
N SER A 119 1.26 -15.03 7.43
CA SER A 119 1.98 -16.24 7.79
C SER A 119 3.46 -15.93 7.57
N SER A 120 4.23 -15.85 8.65
CA SER A 120 5.58 -15.28 8.70
C SER A 120 6.55 -15.87 7.66
N THR A 121 6.70 -15.22 6.51
CA THR A 121 7.91 -15.39 5.70
C THR A 121 9.05 -14.62 6.38
N PRO A 122 10.15 -15.28 6.79
CA PRO A 122 11.24 -14.60 7.50
C PRO A 122 11.90 -13.57 6.58
N LEU A 123 11.92 -12.30 7.00
CA LEU A 123 12.70 -11.27 6.34
C LEU A 123 14.22 -11.58 6.47
N PRO A 124 15.06 -11.15 5.52
CA PRO A 124 16.51 -11.24 5.65
C PRO A 124 16.97 -10.53 6.94
N LYS A 125 17.79 -11.22 7.74
CA LYS A 125 18.35 -10.70 9.01
C LYS A 125 18.94 -9.28 8.94
N PRO A 126 19.68 -8.85 7.90
CA PRO A 126 20.23 -7.48 7.87
C PRO A 126 19.13 -6.41 7.78
N LEU A 127 18.00 -6.72 7.14
CA LEU A 127 16.88 -5.79 7.00
C LEU A 127 16.08 -5.71 8.30
N LEU A 128 15.87 -6.84 8.98
CA LEU A 128 15.31 -6.85 10.35
C LEU A 128 16.17 -6.05 11.31
N ALA A 129 17.49 -6.22 11.29
CA ALA A 129 18.40 -5.45 12.15
C ALA A 129 18.39 -3.94 11.85
N ALA A 130 18.15 -3.54 10.60
CA ALA A 130 17.97 -2.14 10.24
C ALA A 130 16.61 -1.61 10.71
N LEU A 131 15.53 -2.40 10.57
CA LEU A 131 14.18 -2.04 11.03
C LEU A 131 14.07 -1.99 12.55
N ASP A 132 14.76 -2.87 13.29
CA ASP A 132 14.81 -2.86 14.76
C ASP A 132 15.48 -1.58 15.31
N ARG A 133 16.31 -0.91 14.49
CA ARG A 133 16.92 0.38 14.83
C ARG A 133 16.03 1.56 14.47
N VAL A 134 14.97 1.35 13.69
CA VAL A 134 13.97 2.37 13.41
C VAL A 134 13.04 2.43 14.62
N PRO A 135 13.00 3.55 15.37
CA PRO A 135 12.06 3.70 16.47
C PRO A 135 10.64 3.51 15.92
N CYS A 136 9.99 2.43 16.35
CA CYS A 136 8.64 2.10 15.92
C CYS A 136 7.73 3.28 16.29
N PRO A 137 7.03 3.88 15.32
CA PRO A 137 6.11 4.96 15.61
C PRO A 137 5.02 4.46 16.57
N PRO A 138 4.68 5.21 17.65
CA PRO A 138 3.42 4.98 18.34
C PRO A 138 2.29 5.16 17.32
N PHE A 139 1.36 4.22 17.26
CA PHE A 139 0.09 4.40 16.57
C PHE A 139 -1.00 4.13 17.62
N PRO A 140 -2.12 4.88 17.71
CA PRO A 140 -3.18 4.60 18.64
C PRO A 140 -4.24 3.82 17.89
N LEU A 141 -4.06 2.49 17.76
CA LEU A 141 -5.10 1.58 17.24
C LEU A 141 -6.16 1.22 18.30
N ASN A 142 -6.44 2.12 19.25
CA ASN A 142 -7.40 1.86 20.33
C ASN A 142 -8.88 1.84 19.88
N ARG A 143 -9.20 2.03 18.60
CA ARG A 143 -10.60 2.08 18.12
C ARG A 143 -11.09 0.88 17.30
N ILE A 144 -10.26 -0.12 17.02
CA ILE A 144 -10.69 -1.34 16.30
C ILE A 144 -10.95 -2.53 17.26
N ILE A 145 -10.77 -2.36 18.57
CA ILE A 145 -10.84 -3.47 19.56
C ILE A 145 -12.04 -3.35 20.51
N ASP A 146 -13.17 -2.78 20.08
CA ASP A 146 -14.42 -2.99 20.80
C ASP A 146 -15.08 -4.29 20.32
N ALA A 147 -15.25 -5.20 21.28
CA ALA A 147 -15.86 -6.53 21.22
C ALA A 147 -14.97 -7.72 20.81
N LEU A 148 -13.85 -7.94 21.52
CA LEU A 148 -13.40 -9.31 21.81
C LEU A 148 -13.84 -9.67 23.25
N PRO A 149 -14.53 -10.81 23.46
CA PRO A 149 -15.14 -11.15 24.74
C PRO A 149 -14.09 -11.33 25.84
N HIS A 150 -14.40 -10.77 26.99
CA HIS A 150 -13.59 -10.74 28.20
C HIS A 150 -13.01 -12.12 28.57
N SER A 151 -11.70 -12.26 28.49
CA SER A 151 -10.95 -13.26 29.26
C SER A 151 -9.88 -12.54 30.08
N PRO A 152 -10.03 -12.46 31.42
CA PRO A 152 -9.05 -11.83 32.28
C PRO A 152 -7.95 -12.84 32.61
N THR A 153 -6.79 -12.72 31.97
CA THR A 153 -5.55 -13.34 32.48
C THR A 153 -4.41 -12.33 32.44
N LEU A 154 -4.60 -11.22 33.16
CA LEU A 154 -3.64 -10.11 33.28
C LEU A 154 -2.45 -10.42 34.23
N GLY A 155 -2.06 -11.70 34.37
CA GLY A 155 -1.10 -12.15 35.38
C GLY A 155 0.27 -12.65 34.88
N ALA A 156 0.41 -13.00 33.59
CA ALA A 156 1.55 -13.79 33.14
C ALA A 156 2.61 -13.07 32.28
N THR A 157 2.39 -11.80 31.89
CA THR A 157 3.27 -11.10 30.91
C THR A 157 4.24 -10.08 31.51
N GLY A 158 4.43 -10.03 32.83
CA GLY A 158 5.51 -9.25 33.45
C GLY A 158 5.52 -7.76 33.08
N GLY A 159 4.35 -7.14 32.91
CA GLY A 159 4.23 -5.71 32.61
C GLY A 159 4.55 -5.31 31.18
N ARG A 160 4.78 -6.26 30.26
CA ARG A 160 4.88 -5.95 28.83
C ARG A 160 3.48 -5.96 28.24
N LEU A 161 2.96 -4.77 27.91
CA LEU A 161 1.78 -4.62 27.06
C LEU A 161 2.01 -5.46 25.80
N PRO A 162 1.10 -6.37 25.43
CA PRO A 162 1.14 -7.02 24.14
C PRO A 162 0.80 -5.96 23.10
N LEU A 163 1.81 -5.17 22.71
CA LEU A 163 1.71 -4.40 21.49
C LEU A 163 1.57 -5.44 20.37
N PRO A 164 0.45 -5.48 19.62
CA PRO A 164 0.37 -6.33 18.45
C PRO A 164 1.61 -6.02 17.62
N GLY A 165 2.42 -7.04 17.30
CA GLY A 165 3.66 -6.86 16.58
C GLY A 165 3.37 -6.10 15.30
N LEU A 166 3.72 -4.81 15.27
CA LEU A 166 3.53 -3.96 14.12
C LEU A 166 4.46 -4.51 13.04
N HIS A 167 3.91 -5.32 12.16
CA HIS A 167 4.60 -5.78 10.97
C HIS A 167 4.72 -4.60 10.00
N CYS A 168 5.62 -3.66 10.31
CA CYS A 168 6.02 -2.55 9.41
C CYS A 168 6.44 -3.08 8.03
N ALA A 169 6.80 -4.37 7.96
CA ALA A 169 7.06 -5.10 6.74
C ALA A 169 5.89 -5.09 5.75
N ALA A 170 4.63 -5.10 6.17
CA ALA A 170 3.50 -5.20 5.23
C ALA A 170 3.26 -3.91 4.43
N PRO A 171 3.12 -2.71 5.05
CA PRO A 171 3.06 -1.46 4.31
C PRO A 171 4.32 -1.22 3.47
N LEU A 172 5.49 -1.55 4.01
CA LEU A 172 6.75 -1.45 3.27
C LEU A 172 6.79 -2.39 2.07
N ALA A 173 6.36 -3.65 2.20
CA ALA A 173 6.32 -4.60 1.10
C ALA A 173 5.32 -4.17 0.01
N TYR A 174 4.20 -3.59 0.39
CA TYR A 174 3.25 -2.99 -0.54
C TYR A 174 3.89 -1.82 -1.31
N ALA A 175 4.46 -0.84 -0.61
CA ALA A 175 5.10 0.30 -1.26
C ALA A 175 6.33 -0.09 -2.08
N TRP A 176 7.03 -1.16 -1.68
CA TRP A 176 8.10 -1.75 -2.44
C TRP A 176 7.59 -2.27 -3.79
N ARG A 177 6.49 -3.03 -3.82
CA ARG A 177 5.87 -3.48 -5.09
C ARG A 177 5.46 -2.30 -5.98
N VAL A 178 4.94 -1.22 -5.40
CA VAL A 178 4.63 0.01 -6.14
C VAL A 178 5.89 0.66 -6.70
N ALA A 179 6.97 0.75 -5.92
CA ALA A 179 8.24 1.28 -6.37
C ALA A 179 8.84 0.44 -7.52
N ASP A 180 8.71 -0.88 -7.46
CA ASP A 180 9.16 -1.80 -8.51
C ASP A 180 8.52 -1.50 -9.84
N GLU A 181 7.19 -1.40 -9.82
CA GLU A 181 6.40 -1.11 -11.00
C GLU A 181 6.73 0.29 -11.53
N ALA A 182 6.87 1.27 -10.63
CA ALA A 182 7.24 2.63 -11.01
C ALA A 182 8.61 2.68 -11.70
N VAL A 183 9.61 1.96 -11.17
CA VAL A 183 10.95 1.85 -11.77
C VAL A 183 10.86 1.15 -13.13
N TYR A 184 10.09 0.07 -13.22
CA TYR A 184 9.91 -0.67 -14.46
C TYR A 184 9.26 0.20 -15.56
N VAL A 185 8.20 0.93 -15.22
CA VAL A 185 7.48 1.77 -16.18
C VAL A 185 8.25 3.04 -16.55
N ALA A 186 8.92 3.68 -15.59
CA ALA A 186 9.61 4.96 -15.81
C ALA A 186 10.93 4.83 -16.58
N GLN A 187 11.46 3.61 -16.75
CA GLN A 187 12.71 3.40 -17.49
C GLN A 187 12.55 3.79 -18.98
N PRO A 188 13.34 4.78 -19.47
CA PRO A 188 13.26 5.23 -20.86
C PRO A 188 13.80 4.17 -21.83
N ASP A 189 14.79 3.38 -21.41
CA ASP A 189 15.46 2.36 -22.23
C ASP A 189 15.08 0.95 -21.76
N ARG A 190 13.89 0.48 -22.15
CA ARG A 190 13.50 -0.93 -21.98
C ARG A 190 14.47 -1.93 -22.62
N GLY A 191 15.37 -1.46 -23.50
CA GLY A 191 16.29 -2.27 -24.29
C GLY A 191 17.65 -2.60 -23.64
N ARG A 192 18.08 -1.90 -22.58
CA ARG A 192 19.33 -2.24 -21.85
C ARG A 192 19.01 -2.96 -20.54
N GLN A 193 18.34 -4.09 -20.68
CA GLN A 193 18.24 -5.06 -19.60
C GLN A 193 19.55 -5.87 -19.55
N GLY A 194 20.11 -6.03 -18.35
CA GLY A 194 21.19 -6.98 -18.10
C GLY A 194 20.75 -8.41 -18.41
N VAL A 195 21.70 -9.35 -18.39
CA VAL A 195 21.49 -10.76 -18.78
C VAL A 195 20.32 -11.43 -18.02
N MET A 196 20.02 -10.96 -16.82
CA MET A 196 18.94 -11.48 -15.96
C MET A 196 17.62 -10.69 -16.05
N ARG A 197 17.41 -9.86 -17.09
CA ARG A 197 16.33 -8.86 -17.17
C ARG A 197 16.35 -7.79 -16.07
N GLU A 198 17.45 -7.72 -15.33
CA GLU A 198 17.65 -6.67 -14.35
C GLU A 198 17.99 -5.37 -15.08
N PRO A 199 17.51 -4.21 -14.62
CA PRO A 199 18.03 -2.95 -15.13
C PRO A 199 19.56 -2.92 -14.92
N ALA A 200 20.30 -2.41 -15.91
CA ALA A 200 21.75 -2.29 -15.79
C ALA A 200 22.10 -1.54 -14.48
N GLY A 201 22.90 -2.17 -13.60
CA GLY A 201 23.22 -1.65 -12.27
C GLY A 201 22.57 -2.38 -11.08
N ALA A 202 22.34 -3.69 -11.17
CA ALA A 202 21.76 -4.56 -10.12
C ALA A 202 22.64 -4.75 -8.85
N GLY A 203 23.27 -3.67 -8.38
CA GLY A 203 24.01 -3.62 -7.13
C GLY A 203 23.22 -2.93 -6.01
N VAL A 204 23.95 -2.41 -5.02
CA VAL A 204 23.38 -1.66 -3.88
C VAL A 204 22.52 -0.48 -4.35
N GLU A 205 22.90 0.18 -5.46
CA GLU A 205 22.18 1.29 -6.06
C GLU A 205 20.74 0.94 -6.45
N TRP A 206 20.50 -0.27 -6.93
CA TRP A 206 19.16 -0.72 -7.29
C TRP A 206 18.25 -0.85 -6.07
N TYR A 207 18.78 -1.42 -4.97
CA TYR A 207 18.04 -1.53 -3.71
C TYR A 207 17.80 -0.17 -3.07
N THR A 208 18.79 0.72 -3.07
CA THR A 208 18.64 2.08 -2.51
C THR A 208 17.67 2.91 -3.33
N HIS A 209 17.64 2.74 -4.66
CA HIS A 209 16.64 3.36 -5.53
C HIS A 209 15.22 2.92 -5.17
N ARG A 210 14.98 1.61 -5.09
CA ARG A 210 13.65 1.05 -4.75
C ARG A 210 13.22 1.42 -3.33
N ALA A 211 14.13 1.34 -2.37
CA ALA A 211 13.87 1.75 -0.99
C ALA A 211 13.51 3.24 -0.90
N GLY A 212 14.26 4.11 -1.58
CA GLY A 212 13.99 5.55 -1.59
C GLY A 212 12.64 5.89 -2.20
N LEU A 213 12.27 5.24 -3.31
CA LEU A 213 10.96 5.42 -3.94
C LEU A 213 9.81 4.87 -3.09
N ALA A 214 9.99 3.70 -2.48
CA ALA A 214 8.99 3.11 -1.59
C ALA A 214 8.72 4.02 -0.38
N LEU A 215 9.77 4.59 0.21
CA LEU A 215 9.64 5.54 1.32
C LEU A 215 8.98 6.85 0.88
N ALA A 216 9.35 7.40 -0.28
CA ALA A 216 8.72 8.60 -0.83
C ALA A 216 7.21 8.38 -1.11
N TYR A 217 6.83 7.21 -1.62
CA TYR A 217 5.44 6.84 -1.85
C TYR A 217 4.67 6.66 -0.52
N LEU A 218 5.24 5.97 0.46
CA LEU A 218 4.62 5.80 1.79
C LEU A 218 4.39 7.14 2.49
N GLU A 219 5.37 8.05 2.44
CA GLU A 219 5.22 9.37 3.07
C GLU A 219 4.08 10.16 2.42
N ALA A 220 3.94 10.09 1.09
CA ALA A 220 2.84 10.71 0.37
C ALA A 220 1.49 10.05 0.69
N GLU A 221 1.42 8.72 0.73
CA GLU A 221 0.19 7.98 1.03
C GLU A 221 -0.25 8.15 2.50
N ALA A 222 0.69 8.37 3.42
CA ALA A 222 0.37 8.69 4.82
C ALA A 222 -0.44 10.01 4.95
N CYS A 223 -0.38 10.91 3.96
CA CYS A 223 -1.29 12.05 3.89
C CYS A 223 -2.73 11.62 3.57
N LEU A 224 -2.95 10.56 2.78
CA LEU A 224 -4.29 10.05 2.46
C LEU A 224 -4.95 9.35 3.64
N LEU A 225 -4.16 8.77 4.53
CA LEU A 225 -4.62 8.06 5.74
C LEU A 225 -4.98 9.00 6.90
N GLN A 226 -4.93 10.32 6.69
CA GLN A 226 -5.37 11.25 7.73
C GLN A 226 -6.89 11.15 7.93
N PRO A 227 -7.38 11.27 9.18
CA PRO A 227 -8.80 11.27 9.46
C PRO A 227 -9.53 12.29 8.58
N ILE A 228 -10.64 11.87 7.98
CA ILE A 228 -11.52 12.76 7.23
C ILE A 228 -12.49 13.38 8.25
N ASP A 229 -12.53 14.72 8.29
CA ASP A 229 -13.49 15.43 9.13
C ASP A 229 -14.89 15.28 8.56
N THR A 230 -15.62 14.27 9.06
CA THR A 230 -17.00 13.98 8.68
C THR A 230 -18.00 14.92 9.36
N ALA A 231 -17.58 15.71 10.36
CA ALA A 231 -18.47 16.60 11.09
C ALA A 231 -18.86 17.83 10.26
N THR A 232 -17.97 18.31 9.40
CA THR A 232 -18.20 19.52 8.60
C THR A 232 -18.84 19.23 7.24
N LYS A 233 -18.50 18.11 6.60
CA LYS A 233 -19.10 17.70 5.33
C LYS A 233 -18.93 16.20 5.12
N ALA A 234 -20.03 15.50 4.82
CA ALA A 234 -19.95 14.10 4.41
C ALA A 234 -19.09 14.00 3.13
N PRO A 235 -18.01 13.18 3.13
CA PRO A 235 -17.19 13.00 1.94
C PRO A 235 -18.05 12.38 0.83
N ALA A 236 -17.89 12.89 -0.39
CA ALA A 236 -18.46 12.21 -1.55
C ALA A 236 -17.75 10.85 -1.71
N PRO A 237 -18.47 9.78 -2.11
CA PRO A 237 -17.85 8.49 -2.34
C PRO A 237 -16.72 8.63 -3.37
N GLY A 238 -15.56 8.10 -3.00
CA GLY A 238 -14.33 8.15 -3.81
C GLY A 238 -13.60 9.50 -3.86
N TYR A 239 -13.96 10.45 -3.00
CA TYR A 239 -13.22 11.71 -2.84
C TYR A 239 -12.43 11.73 -1.53
N ASN A 240 -11.10 11.88 -1.62
CA ASN A 240 -10.23 12.11 -0.47
C ASN A 240 -9.73 13.57 -0.45
N PRO A 241 -10.09 14.39 0.57
CA PRO A 241 -9.71 15.81 0.63
C PRO A 241 -8.19 16.02 0.78
N HIS A 242 -7.45 15.01 1.20
CA HIS A 242 -6.01 15.08 1.44
C HIS A 242 -5.17 14.79 0.18
N LEU A 243 -5.79 14.45 -0.95
CA LEU A 243 -5.09 14.14 -2.20
C LEU A 243 -4.15 15.27 -2.68
N PRO A 244 -4.52 16.57 -2.64
CA PRO A 244 -3.59 17.64 -3.01
C PRO A 244 -2.34 17.69 -2.14
N ALA A 245 -2.49 17.49 -0.83
CA ALA A 245 -1.36 17.45 0.12
C ALA A 245 -0.48 16.22 -0.12
N ALA A 246 -1.10 15.06 -0.39
CA ALA A 246 -0.39 13.83 -0.73
C ALA A 246 0.44 14.00 -2.02
N ARG A 247 -0.10 14.62 -3.07
CA ARG A 247 0.64 14.91 -4.30
C ARG A 247 1.79 15.90 -4.09
N ALA A 248 1.60 16.91 -3.24
CA ALA A 248 2.68 17.84 -2.90
C ALA A 248 3.81 17.13 -2.18
N SER A 249 3.47 16.32 -1.15
CA SER A 249 4.44 15.48 -0.42
C SER A 249 5.20 14.54 -1.36
N LEU A 250 4.51 13.88 -2.30
CA LEU A 250 5.16 13.00 -3.29
C LEU A 250 6.22 13.74 -4.11
N ARG A 251 5.89 14.93 -4.64
CA ARG A 251 6.85 15.73 -5.43
C ARG A 251 8.05 16.16 -4.59
N ASP A 252 7.81 16.64 -3.37
CA ASP A 252 8.87 17.07 -2.46
C ASP A 252 9.81 15.91 -2.10
N CYS A 253 9.25 14.73 -1.79
CA CYS A 253 10.03 13.55 -1.44
C CYS A 253 10.82 13.01 -2.65
N LEU A 254 10.23 13.02 -3.85
CA LEU A 254 10.94 12.64 -5.08
C LEU A 254 12.05 13.64 -5.44
N GLY A 255 11.86 14.94 -5.21
CA GLY A 255 12.89 15.96 -5.40
C GLY A 255 14.07 15.79 -4.44
N LYS A 256 13.78 15.51 -3.16
CA LYS A 256 14.81 15.17 -2.16
C LYS A 256 15.55 13.90 -2.53
N TYR A 257 14.82 12.87 -2.96
CA TYR A 257 15.38 11.60 -3.42
C TYR A 257 16.33 11.80 -4.62
N ALA A 258 15.92 12.58 -5.63
CA ALA A 258 16.75 12.88 -6.79
C ALA A 258 18.04 13.61 -6.40
N THR A 259 17.93 14.60 -5.50
CA THR A 259 19.09 15.34 -4.95
C THR A 259 20.05 14.38 -4.20
N ALA A 260 19.52 13.52 -3.33
CA ALA A 260 20.31 12.54 -2.59
C ALA A 260 21.03 11.57 -3.53
N ARG A 261 20.36 11.11 -4.59
CA ARG A 261 20.94 10.21 -5.60
C ARG A 261 22.11 10.85 -6.34
N LEU A 262 22.01 12.12 -6.72
CA LEU A 262 23.12 12.84 -7.37
C LEU A 262 24.34 12.95 -6.46
N ASN A 263 24.12 13.19 -5.16
CA ASN A 263 25.20 13.26 -4.18
C ASN A 263 25.86 11.90 -3.95
N VAL A 264 25.08 10.80 -3.92
CA VAL A 264 25.61 9.44 -3.79
C VAL A 264 26.48 9.06 -4.99
N GLY A 265 26.11 9.48 -6.21
CA GLY A 265 26.91 9.21 -7.41
C GLY A 265 28.26 9.94 -7.45
N GLN A 266 28.43 11.01 -6.67
CA GLN A 266 29.70 11.76 -6.56
C GLN A 266 30.62 11.21 -5.48
N VAL A 267 30.10 10.38 -4.58
CA VAL A 267 30.84 9.83 -3.45
C VAL A 267 31.00 8.34 -3.70
N GLU A 268 32.20 7.93 -4.15
CA GLU A 268 32.53 6.51 -4.41
C GLU A 268 32.39 5.59 -3.16
N SER A 269 32.09 6.14 -1.98
CA SER A 269 31.62 5.42 -0.78
C SER A 269 30.10 5.45 -0.60
N ALA A 270 29.35 5.10 -1.65
CA ALA A 270 27.88 5.16 -1.78
C ALA A 270 27.05 4.55 -0.61
N THR A 271 27.65 3.73 0.24
CA THR A 271 26.99 3.13 1.40
C THR A 271 26.67 4.12 2.51
N GLU A 272 27.53 5.12 2.79
CA GLU A 272 27.28 6.06 3.91
C GLU A 272 26.17 7.06 3.59
N GLY A 273 26.12 7.56 2.35
CA GLY A 273 25.09 8.49 1.90
C GLY A 273 23.68 7.89 1.91
N ALA A 274 23.53 6.65 1.43
CA ALA A 274 22.24 5.97 1.41
C ALA A 274 21.68 5.72 2.83
N ILE A 275 22.55 5.37 3.79
CA ILE A 275 22.14 5.18 5.18
C ILE A 275 21.64 6.49 5.78
N SER A 276 22.37 7.60 5.59
CA SER A 276 21.95 8.91 6.10
C SER A 276 20.60 9.37 5.55
N PHE A 277 20.29 9.07 4.28
CA PHE A 277 19.00 9.37 3.69
C PHE A 277 17.87 8.52 4.31
N ILE A 278 18.10 7.21 4.48
CA ILE A 278 17.13 6.33 5.14
C ILE A 278 16.90 6.79 6.59
N GLU A 279 17.95 7.18 7.31
CA GLU A 279 17.84 7.75 8.66
C GLU A 279 17.05 9.08 8.67
N LEU A 280 17.26 9.95 7.69
CA LEU A 280 16.51 11.20 7.56
C LEU A 280 15.02 10.92 7.33
N MET A 281 14.69 10.01 6.42
CA MET A 281 13.30 9.64 6.10
C MET A 281 12.61 8.98 7.28
N THR A 282 13.28 8.04 7.95
CA THR A 282 12.74 7.38 9.15
C THR A 282 12.55 8.36 10.31
N ARG A 283 13.45 9.33 10.49
CA ARG A 283 13.24 10.43 11.46
C ARG A 283 12.10 11.36 11.06
N SER A 284 11.92 11.65 9.76
CA SER A 284 10.77 12.43 9.26
C SER A 284 9.46 11.73 9.61
N ILE A 285 9.34 10.44 9.28
CA ILE A 285 8.16 9.63 9.59
C ILE A 285 7.90 9.58 11.10
N ALA A 286 8.94 9.33 11.90
CA ALA A 286 8.82 9.32 13.36
C ALA A 286 8.40 10.70 13.93
N GLY A 287 8.87 11.80 13.33
CA GLY A 287 8.49 13.17 13.68
C GLY A 287 7.05 13.49 13.30
N ILE A 288 6.59 13.06 12.12
CA ILE A 288 5.20 13.19 11.68
C ILE A 288 4.28 12.45 12.64
N VAL A 289 4.64 11.23 13.02
CA VAL A 289 3.87 10.45 14.00
C VAL A 289 3.83 11.17 15.36
N ARG A 290 4.99 11.53 15.91
CA ARG A 290 5.09 12.17 17.22
C ARG A 290 4.36 13.52 17.29
N SER A 291 4.44 14.32 16.22
CA SER A 291 3.77 15.63 16.15
C SER A 291 2.24 15.52 16.01
N ARG A 292 1.74 14.37 15.57
CA ARG A 292 0.30 14.14 15.34
C ARG A 292 -0.39 13.38 16.47
N GLY A 293 0.32 13.06 17.55
CA GLY A 293 -0.25 12.31 18.68
C GLY A 293 -0.77 10.93 18.30
N LEU A 294 -0.24 10.39 17.19
CA LEU A 294 -0.40 8.99 16.81
C LEU A 294 0.51 8.15 17.72
#